data_AF-A0A3N5NTZ1-F1
#
_entry.id   AF-A0A3N5NTZ1-F1
#
_cell.length_a   1.000
_cell.length_b   1.000
_cell.length_c   1.000
_cell.angle_alpha   90.00
_cell.angle_beta   90.00
_cell.angle_gamma   90.00
#
_symmetry.space_group_name_H-M   'P 1'
#
loop_
_entity.id
_entity.type
_entity.pdbx_description
1 polymer ?
#
loop_
_entity_poly.entity_id
_entity_poly.type
_entity_poly.pdbx_seq_one_letter_code
_entity_poly.pdbx_strand_id
1 'polypeptide(L)'
;GLEDGRLPESWVLEQPDRVRALHRSYVQAGSELVLTCTLGGTRFRLAHEGLEGRATELNRRAAELARQAAGDDAFVAGDMGPTGQILAPLGPLAAAEAADGYAEQAAALVEGGVDFLLVETLSDLAEARAAVEGARRVTDLPIFVTFSFDTHGRTMMGVRPAQAAQEMAPLVQGLGANCGRDPDEYPGFLEAMAAAAPGTILWAKPNAGLPHLEGDLVVYDASPASMAEVALRLRQAGAQVIGGCCGTTPAHIAAMSLSLGC
;
A
#
# COMPACT_ATOMS: atom_id res chain seq x y z
N GLY A 1 -17.35 -11.78 2.95
CA GLY A 1 -17.06 -12.05 1.53
C GLY A 1 -15.91 -13.01 1.49
N LEU A 2 -14.71 -12.49 1.74
CA LEU A 2 -13.66 -13.21 2.45
C LEU A 2 -14.17 -13.57 3.86
N GLU A 3 -13.78 -14.72 4.39
CA GLU A 3 -14.07 -15.13 5.76
C GLU A 3 -13.10 -14.44 6.73
N ASP A 4 -13.56 -14.15 7.94
CA ASP A 4 -12.74 -13.46 8.93
C ASP A 4 -11.49 -14.30 9.27
N GLY A 5 -10.35 -13.61 9.36
CA GLY A 5 -9.07 -14.23 9.63
C GLY A 5 -8.37 -14.84 8.41
N ARG A 6 -9.00 -14.82 7.22
CA ARG A 6 -8.33 -15.25 5.99
C ARG A 6 -7.48 -14.14 5.35
N LEU A 7 -6.35 -14.51 4.77
CA LEU A 7 -5.47 -13.67 3.98
C LEU A 7 -6.10 -13.43 2.60
N PRO A 8 -6.32 -12.17 2.17
CA PRO A 8 -6.83 -11.86 0.84
C PRO A 8 -6.04 -12.51 -0.29
N GLU A 9 -4.74 -12.72 -0.08
CA GLU A 9 -3.81 -13.36 -1.03
C GLU A 9 -4.28 -14.76 -1.42
N SER A 10 -4.93 -15.52 -0.52
CA SER A 10 -5.44 -16.86 -0.84
C SER A 10 -6.42 -16.87 -2.02
N TRP A 11 -7.20 -15.79 -2.19
CA TRP A 11 -8.16 -15.66 -3.29
C TRP A 11 -7.50 -15.50 -4.65
N VAL A 12 -6.22 -15.14 -4.72
CA VAL A 12 -5.46 -15.08 -5.98
C VAL A 12 -5.49 -16.44 -6.70
N LEU A 13 -5.51 -17.52 -5.94
CA LEU A 13 -5.54 -18.89 -6.46
C LEU A 13 -6.93 -19.52 -6.40
N GLU A 14 -7.66 -19.27 -5.32
CA GLU A 14 -8.98 -19.89 -5.10
C GLU A 14 -10.10 -19.20 -5.87
N GLN A 15 -9.98 -17.89 -6.08
CA GLN A 15 -11.02 -17.03 -6.66
C GLN A 15 -10.43 -15.99 -7.66
N PRO A 16 -9.56 -16.39 -8.61
CA PRO A 16 -8.82 -15.46 -9.47
C PRO A 16 -9.72 -14.52 -10.28
N ASP A 17 -10.88 -15.00 -10.71
CA ASP A 17 -11.84 -14.17 -11.46
C ASP A 17 -12.42 -13.03 -10.63
N ARG A 18 -12.62 -13.25 -9.32
CA ARG A 18 -13.11 -12.21 -8.41
C ARG A 18 -12.05 -11.15 -8.16
N VAL A 19 -10.79 -11.55 -7.98
CA VAL A 19 -9.65 -10.63 -7.83
C VAL A 19 -9.49 -9.78 -9.10
N ARG A 20 -9.51 -10.40 -10.28
CA ARG A 20 -9.43 -9.68 -11.56
C ARG A 20 -10.61 -8.74 -11.78
N ALA A 21 -11.84 -9.17 -11.44
CA ALA A 21 -13.02 -8.33 -11.53
C ALA A 21 -12.94 -7.11 -10.59
N LEU A 22 -12.36 -7.28 -9.39
CA LEU A 22 -12.15 -6.19 -8.45
C LEU A 22 -11.18 -5.16 -9.03
N HIS A 23 -10.01 -5.57 -9.53
CA HIS A 23 -9.08 -4.64 -10.18
C HIS A 23 -9.75 -3.88 -11.33
N ARG A 24 -10.48 -4.60 -12.21
CA ARG A 24 -11.20 -3.98 -13.33
C ARG A 24 -12.23 -2.95 -12.86
N SER A 25 -12.90 -3.19 -11.73
CA SER A 25 -13.89 -2.25 -11.19
C SER A 25 -13.25 -0.93 -10.73
N TYR A 26 -12.01 -0.96 -10.24
CA TYR A 26 -11.25 0.25 -9.88
C TYR A 26 -10.76 1.01 -11.12
N VAL A 27 -10.22 0.31 -12.13
CA VAL A 27 -9.85 0.93 -13.41
C VAL A 27 -11.06 1.61 -14.06
N GLN A 28 -12.21 0.93 -14.09
CA GLN A 28 -13.47 1.50 -14.60
C GLN A 28 -14.00 2.68 -13.78
N ALA A 29 -13.60 2.79 -12.52
CA ALA A 29 -13.92 3.91 -11.66
C ALA A 29 -12.97 5.11 -11.85
N GLY A 30 -11.99 5.04 -12.77
CA GLY A 30 -11.04 6.11 -13.04
C GLY A 30 -9.67 5.95 -12.37
N SER A 31 -9.37 4.78 -11.80
CA SER A 31 -8.01 4.52 -11.31
C SER A 31 -7.02 4.44 -12.47
N GLU A 32 -6.07 5.38 -12.51
CA GLU A 32 -4.89 5.36 -13.41
C GLU A 32 -3.80 4.37 -12.92
N LEU A 33 -3.95 3.83 -11.71
CA LEU A 33 -3.08 2.79 -11.17
C LEU A 33 -3.86 1.83 -10.27
N VAL A 34 -3.46 0.56 -10.23
CA VAL A 34 -4.00 -0.45 -9.29
C VAL A 34 -2.87 -1.14 -8.54
N LEU A 35 -3.18 -1.58 -7.31
CA LEU A 35 -2.27 -2.32 -6.45
C LEU A 35 -2.56 -3.82 -6.58
N THR A 36 -1.54 -4.67 -6.66
CA THR A 36 -1.70 -6.13 -6.64
C THR A 36 -2.28 -6.62 -5.31
N CYS A 37 -3.02 -7.74 -5.32
CA CYS A 37 -3.51 -8.38 -4.09
C CYS A 37 -2.37 -9.15 -3.37
N THR A 38 -1.40 -8.41 -2.84
CA THR A 38 -0.12 -8.96 -2.32
C THR A 38 0.44 -8.24 -1.10
N LEU A 39 -0.33 -7.40 -0.41
CA LEU A 39 0.11 -6.71 0.79
C LEU A 39 0.77 -7.68 1.80
N GLY A 40 0.14 -8.82 2.06
CA GLY A 40 0.65 -9.90 2.90
C GLY A 40 1.45 -10.97 2.17
N GLY A 41 2.00 -10.67 0.99
CA GLY A 41 2.64 -11.64 0.10
C GLY A 41 4.04 -12.10 0.51
N THR A 42 4.63 -11.58 1.58
CA THR A 42 5.91 -12.11 2.09
C THR A 42 5.70 -13.50 2.70
N ARG A 43 6.72 -14.37 2.61
CA ARG A 43 6.69 -15.69 3.26
C ARG A 43 6.40 -15.62 4.77
N PHE A 44 6.82 -14.54 5.44
CA PHE A 44 6.60 -14.34 6.88
C PHE A 44 5.12 -14.19 7.20
N ARG A 45 4.40 -13.40 6.39
CA ARG A 45 2.97 -13.17 6.59
C ARG A 45 2.14 -14.36 6.12
N LEU A 46 2.51 -14.95 4.99
CA LEU A 46 1.87 -16.17 4.46
C LEU A 46 2.00 -17.39 5.39
N ALA A 47 3.05 -17.45 6.22
CA ALA A 47 3.23 -18.51 7.21
C ALA A 47 2.07 -18.61 8.22
N HIS A 48 1.33 -17.51 8.45
CA HIS A 48 0.17 -17.52 9.34
C HIS A 48 -0.96 -18.44 8.85
N GLU A 49 -0.96 -18.78 7.55
CA GLU A 49 -1.91 -19.73 6.94
C GLU A 49 -1.23 -20.96 6.32
N GLY A 50 0.05 -21.19 6.60
CA GLY A 50 0.79 -22.31 5.99
C GLY A 50 1.01 -22.14 4.48
N LEU A 51 1.03 -20.90 3.99
CA LEU A 51 1.20 -20.56 2.57
C LEU A 51 2.61 -20.06 2.24
N GLU A 52 3.55 -20.11 3.19
CA GLU A 52 4.91 -19.58 3.03
C GLU A 52 5.66 -20.21 1.84
N GLY A 53 5.46 -21.50 1.59
CA GLY A 53 6.05 -22.21 0.44
C GLY A 53 5.45 -21.83 -0.92
N ARG A 54 4.43 -20.97 -0.94
CA ARG A 54 3.73 -20.51 -2.14
C ARG A 54 3.91 -19.01 -2.42
N ALA A 55 4.80 -18.34 -1.68
CA ALA A 55 5.02 -16.90 -1.81
C ALA A 55 5.29 -16.48 -3.27
N THR A 56 6.23 -17.13 -3.96
CA THR A 56 6.53 -16.82 -5.37
C THR A 56 5.33 -17.03 -6.29
N GLU A 57 4.62 -18.16 -6.16
CA GLU A 57 3.46 -18.49 -6.99
C GLU A 57 2.33 -17.45 -6.81
N LEU A 58 2.00 -17.13 -5.55
CA LEU A 58 0.95 -16.17 -5.19
C LEU A 58 1.25 -14.77 -5.73
N ASN A 59 2.45 -14.25 -5.48
CA ASN A 59 2.81 -12.90 -5.89
C ASN A 59 2.85 -12.75 -7.42
N ARG A 60 3.48 -13.70 -8.13
CA ARG A 60 3.50 -13.69 -9.59
C ARG A 60 2.09 -13.76 -10.16
N ARG A 61 1.25 -14.65 -9.63
CA ARG A 61 -0.13 -14.80 -10.10
C ARG A 61 -0.97 -13.55 -9.84
N ALA A 62 -0.81 -12.91 -8.68
CA ALA A 62 -1.51 -11.68 -8.35
C ALA A 62 -1.14 -10.53 -9.30
N ALA A 63 0.16 -10.39 -9.61
CA ALA A 63 0.64 -9.42 -10.59
C ALA A 63 0.07 -9.67 -12.01
N GLU A 64 0.04 -10.92 -12.47
CA GLU A 64 -0.59 -11.27 -13.75
C GLU A 64 -2.08 -10.90 -13.80
N LEU A 65 -2.82 -11.14 -12.71
CA LEU A 65 -4.26 -10.82 -12.65
C LEU A 65 -4.50 -9.30 -12.68
N ALA A 66 -3.68 -8.54 -11.95
CA ALA A 66 -3.75 -7.08 -11.97
C ALA A 66 -3.39 -6.52 -13.35
N ARG A 67 -2.31 -7.02 -13.99
CA ARG A 67 -1.95 -6.66 -15.37
C ARG A 67 -3.05 -6.96 -16.38
N GLN A 68 -3.68 -8.14 -16.29
CA GLN A 68 -4.81 -8.49 -17.16
C GLN A 68 -6.03 -7.58 -16.97
N ALA A 69 -6.24 -7.07 -15.75
CA ALA A 69 -7.35 -6.18 -15.46
C ALA A 69 -7.06 -4.74 -15.89
N ALA A 70 -5.82 -4.29 -15.70
CA ALA A 70 -5.36 -2.95 -16.05
C ALA A 70 -5.20 -2.73 -17.55
N GLY A 71 -4.74 -3.75 -18.29
CA GLY A 71 -4.42 -3.59 -19.71
C GLY A 71 -3.41 -2.47 -19.93
N ASP A 72 -3.73 -1.58 -20.87
CA ASP A 72 -2.97 -0.35 -21.16
C ASP A 72 -3.61 0.89 -20.50
N ASP A 73 -4.72 0.73 -19.77
CA ASP A 73 -5.53 1.83 -19.22
C ASP A 73 -5.01 2.31 -17.85
N ALA A 74 -4.20 1.49 -17.16
CA ALA A 74 -3.69 1.81 -15.82
C ALA A 74 -2.32 1.16 -15.55
N PHE A 75 -1.55 1.78 -14.67
CA PHE A 75 -0.33 1.19 -14.12
C PHE A 75 -0.64 0.11 -13.07
N VAL A 76 0.29 -0.83 -12.90
CA VAL A 76 0.20 -1.89 -11.89
C VAL A 76 1.36 -1.75 -10.91
N ALA A 77 1.04 -1.49 -9.65
CA ALA A 77 2.00 -1.48 -8.55
C ALA A 77 2.02 -2.84 -7.84
N GLY A 78 3.22 -3.42 -7.69
CA GLY A 78 3.44 -4.55 -6.81
C GLY A 78 3.39 -4.13 -5.35
N ASP A 79 2.29 -4.44 -4.68
CA ASP A 79 2.03 -4.06 -3.28
C ASP A 79 2.73 -5.01 -2.30
N MET A 80 3.56 -4.46 -1.42
CA MET A 80 4.36 -5.19 -0.43
C MET A 80 4.19 -4.55 0.93
N GLY A 81 3.49 -5.23 1.84
CA GLY A 81 3.22 -4.75 3.18
C GLY A 81 4.30 -5.13 4.20
N PRO A 82 4.08 -4.82 5.50
CA PRO A 82 4.97 -5.27 6.57
C PRO A 82 4.99 -6.80 6.67
N THR A 83 6.13 -7.35 7.09
CA THR A 83 6.32 -8.79 7.34
C THR A 83 5.38 -9.34 8.43
N GLY A 84 4.85 -8.46 9.27
CA GLY A 84 4.04 -8.80 10.44
C GLY A 84 4.87 -9.17 11.67
N GLN A 85 6.21 -9.11 11.57
CA GLN A 85 7.14 -9.36 12.67
C GLN A 85 7.90 -8.08 13.04
N ILE A 86 8.27 -7.95 14.31
CA ILE A 86 9.13 -6.85 14.76
C ILE A 86 10.59 -7.23 14.47
N LEU A 87 11.37 -6.29 13.91
CA LEU A 87 12.78 -6.52 13.65
C LEU A 87 13.64 -6.52 14.92
N ALA A 88 14.76 -7.24 14.87
CA ALA A 88 15.79 -7.22 15.89
C ALA A 88 16.36 -5.79 16.08
N PRO A 89 16.71 -5.38 17.32
CA PRO A 89 16.73 -6.18 18.54
C PRO A 89 15.39 -6.25 19.30
N LEU A 90 14.34 -5.55 18.84
CA LEU A 90 13.05 -5.49 19.53
C LEU A 90 12.18 -6.73 19.30
N GLY A 91 12.40 -7.43 18.18
CA GLY A 91 11.73 -8.68 17.85
C GLY A 91 12.67 -9.71 17.25
N PRO A 92 12.12 -10.84 16.76
CA PRO A 92 12.90 -12.01 16.41
C PRO A 92 13.51 -11.95 15.01
N LEU A 93 12.98 -11.12 14.10
CA LEU A 93 13.36 -11.14 12.69
C LEU A 93 14.59 -10.28 12.43
N ALA A 94 15.65 -10.84 11.86
CA ALA A 94 16.80 -10.02 11.45
C ALA A 94 16.46 -9.17 10.21
N ALA A 95 17.00 -7.96 10.14
CA ALA A 95 16.80 -7.08 8.98
C ALA A 95 17.26 -7.72 7.65
N ALA A 96 18.36 -8.50 7.68
CA ALA A 96 18.84 -9.24 6.51
C ALA A 96 17.83 -10.31 6.05
N GLU A 97 17.22 -11.03 6.99
CA GLU A 97 16.20 -12.04 6.68
C GLU A 97 14.93 -11.37 6.11
N ALA A 98 14.52 -10.24 6.67
CA ALA A 98 13.42 -9.44 6.14
C ALA A 98 13.72 -9.01 4.69
N ALA A 99 14.92 -8.50 4.41
CA ALA A 99 15.34 -8.13 3.07
C ALA A 99 15.32 -9.33 2.10
N ASP A 100 15.69 -10.53 2.55
CA ASP A 100 15.59 -11.74 1.72
C ASP A 100 14.14 -12.10 1.38
N GLY A 101 13.20 -11.92 2.31
CA GLY A 101 11.78 -12.14 2.05
C GLY A 101 11.17 -11.10 1.10
N TYR A 102 11.57 -9.83 1.23
CA TYR A 102 11.17 -8.79 0.28
C TYR A 102 11.78 -8.97 -1.10
N ALA A 103 13.03 -9.47 -1.20
CA ALA A 103 13.64 -9.81 -2.48
C ALA A 103 12.87 -10.93 -3.21
N GLU A 104 12.47 -11.98 -2.47
CA GLU A 104 11.64 -13.07 -3.01
C GLU A 104 10.29 -12.55 -3.54
N GLN A 105 9.59 -11.73 -2.76
CA GLN A 105 8.32 -11.15 -3.16
C GLN A 105 8.48 -10.23 -4.38
N ALA A 106 9.44 -9.30 -4.34
CA ALA A 106 9.70 -8.35 -5.41
C ALA A 106 10.04 -9.05 -6.74
N ALA A 107 10.88 -10.09 -6.70
CA ALA A 107 11.23 -10.85 -7.90
C ALA A 107 10.00 -11.48 -8.57
N ALA A 108 9.10 -12.06 -7.77
CA ALA A 108 7.87 -12.67 -8.26
C ALA A 108 6.89 -11.63 -8.85
N LEU A 109 6.76 -10.46 -8.20
CA LEU A 109 5.94 -9.35 -8.70
C LEU A 109 6.47 -8.84 -10.05
N VAL A 110 7.79 -8.65 -10.16
CA VAL A 110 8.45 -8.22 -11.40
C VAL A 110 8.23 -9.23 -12.53
N GLU A 111 8.40 -10.53 -12.25
CA GLU A 111 8.12 -11.60 -13.22
C GLU A 111 6.64 -11.56 -13.70
N GLY A 112 5.71 -11.21 -12.81
CA GLY A 112 4.29 -11.06 -13.14
C GLY A 112 3.92 -9.77 -13.89
N GLY A 113 4.88 -8.85 -14.11
CA GLY A 113 4.70 -7.70 -15.01
C GLY A 113 4.16 -6.43 -14.36
N VAL A 114 4.50 -6.16 -13.09
CA VAL A 114 4.25 -4.86 -12.43
C VAL A 114 5.12 -3.75 -13.04
N ASP A 115 4.63 -2.51 -13.02
CA ASP A 115 5.36 -1.34 -13.53
C ASP A 115 6.32 -0.75 -12.48
N PHE A 116 5.97 -0.89 -11.19
CA PHE A 116 6.75 -0.42 -10.07
C PHE A 116 6.34 -1.15 -8.77
N LEU A 117 7.07 -0.90 -7.69
CA LEU A 117 6.81 -1.51 -6.38
C LEU A 117 6.34 -0.46 -5.38
N LEU A 118 5.35 -0.82 -4.57
CA LEU A 118 4.87 -0.05 -3.43
C LEU A 118 5.15 -0.84 -2.15
N VAL A 119 5.98 -0.27 -1.28
CA VAL A 119 6.23 -0.77 0.08
C VAL A 119 5.29 -0.01 1.01
N GLU A 120 4.16 -0.62 1.37
CA GLU A 120 2.99 0.06 1.94
C GLU A 120 2.74 -0.28 3.43
N THR A 121 2.22 0.68 4.19
CA THR A 121 1.79 0.53 5.61
C THR A 121 2.93 0.27 6.59
N LEU A 122 4.11 0.84 6.35
CA LEU A 122 5.26 0.60 7.22
C LEU A 122 5.11 1.37 8.53
N SER A 123 5.52 0.73 9.62
CA SER A 123 5.58 1.35 10.94
C SER A 123 7.01 1.61 11.40
N ASP A 124 8.00 0.93 10.82
CA ASP A 124 9.40 0.99 11.19
C ASP A 124 10.29 1.40 10.01
N LEU A 125 11.33 2.19 10.29
CA LEU A 125 12.29 2.62 9.29
C LEU A 125 13.27 1.50 8.92
N ALA A 126 13.66 0.65 9.87
CA ALA A 126 14.58 -0.44 9.57
C ALA A 126 13.90 -1.47 8.65
N GLU A 127 12.62 -1.77 8.86
CA GLU A 127 11.85 -2.64 7.95
C GLU A 127 11.64 -1.99 6.57
N ALA A 128 11.31 -0.70 6.51
CA ALA A 128 11.21 0.01 5.23
C ALA A 128 12.54 -0.03 4.44
N ARG A 129 13.69 0.14 5.12
CA ARG A 129 15.02 0.01 4.50
C ARG A 129 15.31 -1.41 4.04
N ALA A 130 14.98 -2.42 4.85
CA ALA A 130 15.15 -3.82 4.48
C ALA A 130 14.31 -4.19 3.25
N ALA A 131 13.08 -3.66 3.14
CA ALA A 131 12.22 -3.87 1.99
C ALA A 131 12.81 -3.26 0.71
N VAL A 132 13.25 -2.00 0.78
CA VAL A 132 13.90 -1.33 -0.37
C VAL A 132 15.21 -2.04 -0.74
N GLU A 133 16.02 -2.44 0.23
CA GLU A 133 17.25 -3.20 -0.01
C GLU A 133 16.97 -4.52 -0.71
N GLY A 134 16.00 -5.30 -0.20
CA GLY A 134 15.59 -6.57 -0.78
C GLY A 134 15.12 -6.42 -2.23
N ALA A 135 14.22 -5.49 -2.49
CA ALA A 135 13.73 -5.20 -3.84
C ALA A 135 14.85 -4.77 -4.79
N ARG A 136 15.78 -3.91 -4.34
CA ARG A 136 16.91 -3.43 -5.16
C ARG A 136 17.92 -4.51 -5.53
N ARG A 137 17.96 -5.65 -4.82
CA ARG A 137 18.80 -6.79 -5.22
C ARG A 137 18.32 -7.48 -6.49
N VAL A 138 17.04 -7.29 -6.87
CA VAL A 138 16.40 -8.06 -7.95
C VAL A 138 15.83 -7.18 -9.07
N THR A 139 15.70 -5.87 -8.86
CA THR A 139 15.13 -4.97 -9.88
C THR A 139 15.53 -3.50 -9.74
N ASP A 140 15.53 -2.80 -10.87
CA ASP A 140 15.71 -1.35 -10.99
C ASP A 140 14.39 -0.57 -11.14
N LEU A 141 13.23 -1.25 -11.11
CA LEU A 141 11.92 -0.58 -11.21
C LEU A 141 11.76 0.51 -10.13
N PRO A 142 10.95 1.56 -10.37
CA PRO A 142 10.65 2.55 -9.34
C PRO A 142 10.11 1.90 -8.07
N ILE A 143 10.52 2.42 -6.91
CA ILE A 143 10.02 1.99 -5.61
C ILE A 143 9.40 3.20 -4.93
N PHE A 144 8.25 3.00 -4.31
CA PHE A 144 7.57 3.97 -3.47
C PHE A 144 7.39 3.38 -2.07
N VAL A 145 7.39 4.24 -1.04
CA VAL A 145 7.21 3.80 0.36
C VAL A 145 6.14 4.62 1.05
N THR A 146 5.16 3.98 1.67
CA THR A 146 4.16 4.65 2.51
C THR A 146 4.20 4.16 3.95
N PHE A 147 3.93 5.09 4.87
CA PHE A 147 3.88 4.82 6.30
C PHE A 147 2.45 5.01 6.83
N SER A 148 2.13 4.30 7.91
CA SER A 148 0.86 4.49 8.61
C SER A 148 1.06 5.29 9.89
N PHE A 149 0.60 6.54 9.89
CA PHE A 149 0.65 7.44 11.05
C PHE A 149 -0.68 7.43 11.82
N ASP A 150 -0.60 7.53 13.15
CA ASP A 150 -1.76 7.70 14.02
C ASP A 150 -2.11 9.19 14.24
N THR A 151 -3.14 9.46 15.06
CA THR A 151 -3.59 10.82 15.41
C THR A 151 -2.60 11.61 16.28
N HIS A 152 -1.45 11.03 16.65
CA HIS A 152 -0.36 11.73 17.29
C HIS A 152 0.77 12.06 16.31
N GLY A 153 0.52 11.89 15.00
CA GLY A 153 1.47 12.21 13.94
C GLY A 153 2.71 11.33 13.93
N ARG A 154 2.57 10.06 14.32
CA ARG A 154 3.68 9.09 14.30
C ARG A 154 3.20 7.67 14.05
N THR A 155 4.11 6.82 13.58
CA THR A 155 3.84 5.38 13.43
C THR A 155 3.78 4.67 14.78
N MET A 156 3.40 3.39 14.78
CA MET A 156 3.47 2.52 15.97
C MET A 156 4.87 2.51 16.60
N MET A 157 5.93 2.55 15.78
CA MET A 157 7.33 2.56 16.25
C MET A 157 7.87 3.98 16.50
N GLY A 158 7.00 4.99 16.46
CA GLY A 158 7.34 6.36 16.82
C GLY A 158 7.96 7.21 15.71
N VAL A 159 7.97 6.72 14.47
CA VAL A 159 8.51 7.44 13.31
C VAL A 159 7.57 8.60 12.94
N ARG A 160 8.12 9.81 12.81
CA ARG A 160 7.36 11.00 12.38
C ARG A 160 7.41 11.19 10.86
N PRO A 161 6.42 11.84 10.22
CA PRO A 161 6.40 12.07 8.77
C PRO A 161 7.67 12.72 8.21
N ALA A 162 8.16 13.80 8.85
CA ALA A 162 9.40 14.48 8.44
C ALA A 162 10.63 13.55 8.54
N GLN A 163 10.71 12.74 9.59
CA GLN A 163 11.79 11.77 9.76
C GLN A 163 11.75 10.71 8.65
N ALA A 164 10.57 10.15 8.39
CA ALA A 164 10.37 9.17 7.32
C ALA A 164 10.79 9.72 5.95
N ALA A 165 10.38 10.95 5.64
CA ALA A 165 10.76 11.61 4.40
C ALA A 165 12.28 11.82 4.29
N GLN A 166 12.91 12.38 5.31
CA GLN A 166 14.35 12.63 5.33
C GLN A 166 15.17 11.35 5.14
N GLU A 167 14.72 10.25 5.74
CA GLU A 167 15.44 9.00 5.76
C GLU A 167 15.24 8.12 4.52
N MET A 168 14.05 8.17 3.91
CA MET A 168 13.69 7.31 2.79
C MET A 168 13.78 7.99 1.42
N ALA A 169 13.56 9.30 1.31
CA ALA A 169 13.58 10.00 0.01
C ALA A 169 14.83 9.73 -0.85
N PRO A 170 16.05 9.61 -0.30
CA PRO A 170 17.23 9.31 -1.11
C PRO A 170 17.24 7.93 -1.77
N LEU A 171 16.33 7.02 -1.37
CA LEU A 171 16.32 5.61 -1.76
C LEU A 171 15.17 5.24 -2.71
N VAL A 172 14.17 6.12 -2.86
CA VAL A 172 12.88 5.80 -3.49
C VAL A 172 12.40 6.92 -4.40
N GLN A 173 11.51 6.62 -5.34
CA GLN A 173 10.94 7.60 -6.28
C GLN A 173 9.85 8.47 -5.65
N GLY A 174 9.20 7.97 -4.60
CA GLY A 174 8.19 8.73 -3.88
C GLY A 174 7.88 8.11 -2.53
N LEU A 175 7.24 8.91 -1.69
CA LEU A 175 6.91 8.54 -0.33
C LEU A 175 5.56 9.10 0.07
N GLY A 176 4.97 8.57 1.13
CA GLY A 176 3.65 9.01 1.51
C GLY A 176 3.09 8.39 2.76
N ALA A 177 1.77 8.53 2.88
CA ALA A 177 1.00 7.94 3.95
C ALA A 177 -0.19 7.15 3.40
N ASN A 178 -0.50 6.05 4.06
CA ASN A 178 -1.72 5.30 3.82
C ASN A 178 -2.31 4.81 5.15
N CYS A 179 -3.58 4.40 5.12
CA CYS A 179 -4.31 3.97 6.31
C CYS A 179 -4.40 5.10 7.35
N GLY A 180 -4.05 4.82 8.61
CA GLY A 180 -4.20 5.78 9.70
C GLY A 180 -5.66 5.94 10.15
N ARG A 181 -5.88 6.88 11.08
CA ARG A 181 -7.20 7.06 11.70
C ARG A 181 -8.06 8.10 11.00
N ASP A 182 -7.53 9.29 10.76
CA ASP A 182 -8.32 10.44 10.34
C ASP A 182 -7.77 11.02 9.02
N PRO A 183 -8.57 11.05 7.93
CA PRO A 183 -8.19 11.72 6.68
C PRO A 183 -7.86 13.21 6.84
N ASP A 184 -8.37 13.88 7.88
CA ASP A 184 -8.13 15.31 8.11
C ASP A 184 -6.70 15.62 8.60
N GLU A 185 -5.98 14.62 9.12
CA GLU A 185 -4.58 14.75 9.56
C GLU A 185 -3.59 14.68 8.39
N TYR A 186 -4.00 14.11 7.25
CA TYR A 186 -3.12 13.85 6.11
C TYR A 186 -2.42 15.09 5.55
N PRO A 187 -3.09 16.24 5.36
CA PRO A 187 -2.42 17.46 4.91
C PRO A 187 -1.19 17.81 5.75
N GLY A 188 -1.28 17.70 7.08
CA GLY A 188 -0.14 17.97 7.97
C GLY A 188 0.99 16.96 7.81
N PHE A 189 0.69 15.69 7.54
CA PHE A 189 1.71 14.69 7.24
C PHE A 189 2.44 15.01 5.94
N LEU A 190 1.69 15.35 4.88
CA LEU A 190 2.23 15.67 3.56
C LEU A 190 3.09 16.94 3.60
N GLU A 191 2.64 17.98 4.29
CA GLU A 191 3.39 19.23 4.47
C GLU A 191 4.72 18.97 5.20
N ALA A 192 4.70 18.19 6.29
CA ALA A 192 5.91 17.83 7.02
C ALA A 192 6.88 17.00 6.17
N MET A 193 6.37 16.08 5.34
CA MET A 193 7.19 15.30 4.40
C MET A 193 7.78 16.17 3.30
N ALA A 194 6.97 17.05 2.68
CA ALA A 194 7.40 17.98 1.64
C ALA A 194 8.49 18.93 2.12
N ALA A 195 8.36 19.43 3.35
CA ALA A 195 9.36 20.31 3.96
C ALA A 195 10.69 19.59 4.22
N ALA A 196 10.65 18.33 4.63
CA ALA A 196 11.83 17.54 4.93
C ALA A 196 12.53 16.97 3.68
N ALA A 197 11.77 16.67 2.62
CA ALA A 197 12.29 16.15 1.35
C ALA A 197 11.62 16.86 0.14
N PRO A 198 12.00 18.12 -0.15
CA PRO A 198 11.41 18.89 -1.23
C PRO A 198 11.55 18.23 -2.60
N GLY A 199 10.49 18.29 -3.42
CA GLY A 199 10.48 17.74 -4.78
C GLY A 199 10.17 16.23 -4.86
N THR A 200 9.96 15.56 -3.72
CA THR A 200 9.56 14.14 -3.72
C THR A 200 8.11 13.97 -4.18
N ILE A 201 7.82 12.88 -4.91
CA ILE A 201 6.45 12.49 -5.24
C ILE A 201 5.74 12.06 -3.96
N LEU A 202 4.62 12.72 -3.65
CA LEU A 202 3.85 12.44 -2.45
C LEU A 202 2.62 11.56 -2.74
N TRP A 203 2.50 10.47 -1.99
CA TRP A 203 1.38 9.53 -2.06
C TRP A 203 0.47 9.66 -0.84
N ALA A 204 -0.84 9.76 -1.04
CA ALA A 204 -1.82 9.82 0.04
C ALA A 204 -2.98 8.85 -0.21
N LYS A 205 -3.18 7.93 0.74
CA LYS A 205 -4.20 6.89 0.64
C LYS A 205 -4.95 6.69 1.97
N PRO A 206 -5.77 7.66 2.42
CA PRO A 206 -6.51 7.56 3.69
C PRO A 206 -7.58 6.47 3.68
N ASN A 207 -7.99 6.05 4.88
CA ASN A 207 -9.20 5.24 5.08
C ASN A 207 -10.46 6.05 4.73
N ALA A 208 -11.59 5.36 4.51
CA ALA A 208 -12.90 5.97 4.32
C ALA A 208 -13.48 6.49 5.65
N GLY A 209 -12.77 7.42 6.29
CA GLY A 209 -13.11 7.95 7.61
C GLY A 209 -12.62 7.07 8.77
N LEU A 210 -13.06 7.42 9.97
CA LEU A 210 -12.72 6.71 11.20
C LEU A 210 -13.46 5.37 11.25
N PRO A 211 -12.77 4.24 11.50
CA PRO A 211 -13.44 2.97 11.69
C PRO A 211 -14.19 2.92 13.03
N HIS A 212 -15.37 2.30 13.04
CA HIS A 212 -16.08 1.90 14.25
C HIS A 212 -16.54 0.44 14.15
N LEU A 213 -16.92 -0.13 15.28
CA LEU A 213 -17.43 -1.50 15.34
C LEU A 213 -18.97 -1.48 15.33
N GLU A 214 -19.55 -2.25 14.43
CA GLU A 214 -20.96 -2.64 14.46
C GLU A 214 -21.05 -4.15 14.70
N GLY A 215 -21.19 -4.53 15.96
CA GLY A 215 -20.96 -5.91 16.39
C GLY A 215 -19.49 -6.29 16.22
N ASP A 216 -19.22 -7.36 15.47
CA ASP A 216 -17.85 -7.83 15.17
C ASP A 216 -17.30 -7.27 13.84
N LEU A 217 -18.07 -6.42 13.16
CA LEU A 217 -17.68 -5.86 11.86
C LEU A 217 -17.08 -4.45 12.02
N VAL A 218 -15.95 -4.22 11.37
CA VAL A 218 -15.36 -2.89 11.21
C VAL A 218 -16.08 -2.17 10.07
N VAL A 219 -16.70 -1.03 10.37
CA VAL A 219 -17.45 -0.20 9.43
C VAL A 219 -16.75 1.14 9.23
N TYR A 220 -16.92 1.70 8.03
CA TYR A 220 -16.37 2.98 7.60
C TYR A 220 -17.48 3.81 6.97
N ASP A 221 -17.73 5.00 7.53
CA ASP A 221 -18.91 5.80 7.19
C ASP A 221 -18.67 6.88 6.14
N ALA A 222 -17.42 7.15 5.74
CA ALA A 222 -17.19 8.21 4.77
C ALA A 222 -17.89 7.85 3.46
N SER A 223 -18.69 8.78 2.96
CA SER A 223 -19.37 8.67 1.68
C SER A 223 -18.41 8.92 0.51
N PRO A 224 -18.79 8.52 -0.72
CA PRO A 224 -18.07 8.93 -1.94
C PRO A 224 -17.86 10.44 -2.05
N ALA A 225 -18.88 11.24 -1.71
CA ALA A 225 -18.79 12.70 -1.78
C ALA A 225 -17.76 13.26 -0.79
N SER A 226 -17.78 12.80 0.46
CA SER A 226 -16.80 13.24 1.47
C SER A 226 -15.37 12.81 1.13
N MET A 227 -15.17 11.61 0.56
CA MET A 227 -13.85 11.20 0.10
C MET A 227 -13.36 12.01 -1.11
N ALA A 228 -14.26 12.50 -1.96
CA ALA A 228 -13.90 13.41 -3.04
C ALA A 228 -13.41 14.77 -2.51
N GLU A 229 -14.04 15.30 -1.45
CA GLU A 229 -13.56 16.51 -0.76
C GLU A 229 -12.19 16.29 -0.08
N VAL A 230 -12.00 15.12 0.55
CA VAL A 230 -10.67 14.70 1.06
C VAL A 230 -9.65 14.72 -0.07
N ALA A 231 -9.94 14.11 -1.23
CA ALA A 231 -9.02 14.06 -2.35
C ALA A 231 -8.57 15.46 -2.83
N LEU A 232 -9.49 16.43 -2.90
CA LEU A 232 -9.16 17.81 -3.23
C LEU A 232 -8.22 18.45 -2.22
N ARG A 233 -8.44 18.22 -0.92
CA ARG A 233 -7.54 18.70 0.15
C ARG A 233 -6.16 18.06 0.07
N LEU A 234 -6.08 16.76 -0.22
CA LEU A 234 -4.80 16.08 -0.43
C LEU A 234 -4.04 16.66 -1.63
N ARG A 235 -4.72 16.93 -2.74
CA ARG A 235 -4.13 17.58 -3.92
C ARG A 235 -3.60 18.97 -3.56
N GLN A 236 -4.36 19.76 -2.80
CA GLN A 236 -3.92 21.08 -2.33
C GLN A 236 -2.70 21.00 -1.40
N ALA A 237 -2.60 19.96 -0.58
CA ALA A 237 -1.45 19.67 0.27
C ALA A 237 -0.22 19.09 -0.49
N GLY A 238 -0.31 18.96 -1.82
CA GLY A 238 0.81 18.56 -2.67
C GLY A 238 0.88 17.06 -3.00
N ALA A 239 -0.13 16.26 -2.64
CA ALA A 239 -0.20 14.88 -3.07
C ALA A 239 -0.30 14.79 -4.60
N GLN A 240 0.56 13.94 -5.18
CA GLN A 240 0.60 13.67 -6.61
C GLN A 240 -0.14 12.39 -6.95
N VAL A 241 -0.04 11.39 -6.06
CA VAL A 241 -0.77 10.13 -6.16
C VAL A 241 -1.79 10.06 -5.03
N ILE A 242 -3.07 9.96 -5.36
CA ILE A 242 -4.18 10.01 -4.39
C ILE A 242 -5.07 8.79 -4.60
N GLY A 243 -5.39 8.09 -3.51
CA GLY A 243 -6.26 6.92 -3.56
C GLY A 243 -6.96 6.65 -2.23
N GLY A 244 -7.45 5.42 -2.07
CA GLY A 244 -8.19 4.99 -0.89
C GLY A 244 -7.63 3.72 -0.23
N CYS A 245 -7.68 3.66 1.10
CA CYS A 245 -7.30 2.49 1.89
C CYS A 245 -8.55 1.77 2.41
N CYS A 246 -8.59 1.40 3.68
CA CYS A 246 -9.67 0.59 4.24
C CYS A 246 -11.01 1.34 4.15
N GLY A 247 -12.08 0.61 3.83
CA GLY A 247 -13.43 1.16 3.65
C GLY A 247 -13.70 1.83 2.30
N THR A 248 -12.65 2.16 1.52
CA THR A 248 -12.86 2.76 0.20
C THR A 248 -13.30 1.72 -0.83
N THR A 249 -14.10 2.16 -1.79
CA THR A 249 -14.74 1.30 -2.81
C THR A 249 -14.63 1.95 -4.19
N PRO A 250 -14.95 1.25 -5.29
CA PRO A 250 -14.99 1.87 -6.62
C PRO A 250 -15.90 3.11 -6.70
N ALA A 251 -16.99 3.17 -5.92
CA ALA A 251 -17.84 4.37 -5.87
C ALA A 251 -17.10 5.59 -5.29
N HIS A 252 -16.25 5.39 -4.29
CA HIS A 252 -15.40 6.44 -3.73
C HIS A 252 -14.39 6.92 -4.77
N ILE A 253 -13.71 5.98 -5.44
CA ILE A 253 -12.71 6.29 -6.46
C ILE A 253 -13.33 7.07 -7.63
N ALA A 254 -14.52 6.68 -8.10
CA ALA A 254 -15.22 7.41 -9.15
C ALA A 254 -15.53 8.85 -8.76
N ALA A 255 -15.97 9.09 -7.53
CA ALA A 255 -16.22 10.44 -7.03
C ALA A 255 -14.92 11.25 -6.88
N MET A 256 -13.84 10.62 -6.42
CA MET A 256 -12.52 11.25 -6.29
C MET A 256 -11.94 11.61 -7.66
N SER A 257 -11.98 10.69 -8.63
CA SER A 257 -11.47 10.89 -10.00
C SER A 257 -12.17 12.08 -10.66
N LEU A 258 -13.51 12.07 -10.60
CA LEU A 258 -14.33 13.16 -11.15
C LEU A 258 -13.96 14.53 -10.55
N SER A 259 -13.78 14.61 -9.23
CA SER A 259 -13.40 15.86 -8.57
C SER A 259 -11.96 16.30 -8.86
N LEU A 260 -11.03 15.35 -9.02
CA LEU A 260 -9.64 15.63 -9.36
C LEU A 260 -9.45 15.97 -10.85
N GLY A 261 -10.44 15.70 -11.70
CA GLY A 261 -10.40 15.97 -13.14
C GLY A 261 -9.51 14.99 -13.91
N CYS A 262 -9.37 13.76 -13.41
CA CYS A 262 -8.69 12.64 -14.06
C CYS A 262 -9.70 11.58 -14.50
#